data_AF-A0A2I4D4V9-F1
#
_entry.id   AF-A0A2I4D4V9-F1
#
_cell.length_a   1.000
_cell.length_b   1.000
_cell.length_c   1.000
_cell.angle_alpha   90.00
_cell.angle_beta   90.00
_cell.angle_gamma   90.00
#
_symmetry.space_group_name_H-M   'P 1'
#
loop_
_entity.id
_entity.type
_entity.pdbx_description
1 polymer ?
#
loop_
_entity_poly.entity_id
_entity_poly.type
_entity_poly.pdbx_seq_one_letter_code
_entity_poly.pdbx_strand_id
1 'polypeptide(L)'
;MQSRRPEGDLISAQWELQRVALEKMAVKLSSMKYPSPPRRHLSQLTRTNSLQEFEAEFQELWDWLMDMDAMVTDSHQLMMSEDQRHQLFKSSHAELMMMDGRKSGLLGRAESLRRSGVELPTDFHVKIHNLTHTWTQLE
;
A
#
# COMPACT_ATOMS: atom_id res chain seq x y z
N MET A 1 56.53 44.99 -26.52
CA MET A 1 55.07 45.17 -26.73
C MET A 1 54.37 43.88 -26.38
N GLN A 2 53.32 43.95 -25.56
CA GLN A 2 52.67 42.82 -24.89
C GLN A 2 51.95 41.86 -25.84
N SER A 3 52.14 40.57 -25.55
CA SER A 3 51.43 39.41 -26.07
C SER A 3 49.94 39.48 -25.74
N ARG A 4 49.05 39.26 -26.73
CA ARG A 4 47.60 39.19 -26.53
C ARG A 4 47.11 37.83 -27.04
N ARG A 5 46.63 37.00 -26.12
CA ARG A 5 46.26 35.58 -26.24
C ARG A 5 45.00 35.36 -27.11
N PRO A 6 44.88 34.23 -27.85
CA PRO A 6 43.68 33.88 -28.63
C PRO A 6 42.68 33.07 -27.80
N GLU A 7 42.27 33.56 -26.63
CA GLU A 7 41.41 32.79 -25.70
C GLU A 7 39.91 32.98 -26.01
N GLY A 8 39.53 34.09 -26.65
CA GLY A 8 38.12 34.43 -26.92
C GLY A 8 37.45 33.57 -28.00
N ASP A 9 38.20 33.16 -29.04
CA ASP A 9 37.66 32.40 -30.16
C ASP A 9 37.52 30.91 -29.83
N LEU A 10 38.41 30.38 -28.99
CA LEU A 10 38.39 28.97 -28.59
C LEU A 10 37.21 28.67 -27.65
N ILE A 11 36.92 29.59 -26.73
CA ILE A 11 35.78 29.49 -25.82
C ILE A 11 34.47 29.60 -26.62
N SER A 12 34.40 30.51 -27.59
CA SER A 12 33.22 30.68 -28.45
C SER A 12 32.94 29.44 -29.31
N ALA A 13 33.98 28.82 -29.88
CA ALA A 13 33.85 27.57 -30.64
C ALA A 13 33.40 26.40 -29.77
N GLN A 14 33.88 26.31 -28.52
CA GLN A 14 33.47 25.29 -27.57
C GLN A 14 31.99 25.39 -27.19
N TRP A 15 31.48 26.62 -26.98
CA TRP A 15 30.06 26.86 -26.70
C TRP A 15 29.16 26.51 -27.88
N GLU A 16 29.61 26.80 -29.11
CA GLU A 16 28.86 26.44 -30.32
C GLU A 16 28.79 24.92 -30.50
N LEU A 17 29.88 24.19 -30.22
CA LEU A 17 29.90 22.73 -30.23
C LEU A 17 28.95 22.12 -29.18
N GLN A 18 28.92 22.68 -27.98
CA GLN A 18 27.99 22.23 -26.93
C GLN A 18 26.52 22.49 -27.31
N ARG A 19 26.22 23.66 -27.90
CA ARG A 19 24.87 23.99 -28.39
C ARG A 19 24.42 23.00 -29.46
N VAL A 20 25.27 22.73 -30.46
CA VAL A 20 24.97 21.77 -31.53
C VAL A 20 24.79 20.34 -30.97
N ALA A 21 25.60 19.93 -29.99
CA ALA A 21 25.45 18.63 -29.35
C ALA A 21 24.11 18.52 -28.59
N LEU A 22 23.70 19.57 -27.87
CA LEU A 22 22.42 19.65 -27.18
C LEU A 22 21.24 19.62 -28.16
N GLU A 23 21.30 20.39 -29.25
CA GLU A 23 20.27 20.39 -30.29
C GLU A 23 20.13 19.01 -30.95
N LYS A 24 21.26 18.35 -31.27
CA LYS A 24 21.23 16.99 -31.81
C LYS A 24 20.62 15.98 -30.86
N MET A 25 20.91 16.08 -29.56
CA MET A 25 20.29 15.23 -28.55
C MET A 25 18.80 15.53 -28.38
N ALA A 26 18.38 16.80 -28.39
CA ALA A 26 16.99 17.20 -28.30
C ALA A 26 16.15 16.71 -29.49
N VAL A 27 16.67 16.80 -30.71
CA VAL A 27 16.04 16.24 -31.93
C VAL A 27 15.96 14.72 -31.86
N LYS A 28 16.99 14.06 -31.30
CA LYS A 28 16.97 12.61 -31.11
C LYS A 28 15.92 12.19 -30.08
N LEU A 29 15.80 12.92 -28.97
CA LEU A 29 14.80 12.67 -27.94
C LEU A 29 13.37 12.99 -28.41
N SER A 30 13.16 14.02 -29.23
CA SER A 30 11.84 14.33 -29.79
C SER A 30 11.42 13.37 -30.91
N SER A 31 12.38 12.77 -31.62
CA SER A 31 12.14 11.71 -32.60
C SER A 31 11.86 10.34 -31.95
N MET A 32 12.28 10.15 -30.70
CA MET A 32 11.90 8.97 -29.91
C MET A 32 10.42 9.07 -29.52
N LYS A 33 9.54 8.51 -30.35
CA LYS A 33 8.20 8.10 -29.92
C LYS A 33 8.35 7.01 -28.86
N TYR A 34 8.41 7.42 -27.60
CA TYR A 34 8.14 6.50 -26.50
C TYR A 34 6.70 5.99 -26.69
N PRO A 35 6.47 4.67 -26.81
CA PRO A 35 5.13 4.16 -26.69
C PRO A 35 4.68 4.54 -25.27
N SER A 36 3.70 5.44 -25.16
CA SER A 36 3.00 5.63 -23.88
C SER A 36 2.58 4.25 -23.42
N PRO A 37 2.89 3.84 -22.17
CA PRO A 37 2.31 2.63 -21.63
C PRO A 37 0.80 2.76 -21.82
N PRO A 38 0.12 1.75 -22.40
CA PRO A 38 -1.31 1.86 -22.58
C PRO A 38 -1.90 2.14 -21.21
N ARG A 39 -2.71 3.19 -21.09
CA ARG A 39 -3.36 3.66 -19.85
C ARG A 39 -4.06 2.51 -19.07
N ARG A 40 -4.38 1.42 -19.78
CA ARG A 40 -4.87 0.13 -19.28
C ARG A 40 -3.85 -0.67 -18.43
N HIS A 41 -2.56 -0.71 -18.78
CA HIS A 41 -1.54 -1.38 -17.97
C HIS A 41 -1.28 -0.64 -16.66
N LEU A 42 -1.23 0.70 -16.68
CA LEU A 42 -1.05 1.49 -15.45
C LEU A 42 -2.24 1.30 -14.49
N SER A 43 -3.47 1.31 -15.01
CA SER A 43 -4.68 1.06 -14.21
C SER A 43 -4.80 -0.38 -13.70
N GLN A 44 -4.29 -1.36 -14.46
CA GLN A 44 -4.17 -2.75 -14.00
C GLN A 44 -3.13 -2.87 -12.88
N LEU A 45 -1.94 -2.27 -13.01
CA LEU A 45 -0.91 -2.26 -11.97
C LEU A 45 -1.38 -1.58 -10.68
N THR A 46 -2.06 -0.44 -10.76
CA THR A 46 -2.64 0.21 -9.58
C THR A 46 -3.72 -0.64 -8.91
N ARG A 47 -4.48 -1.41 -9.71
CA ARG A 47 -5.52 -2.30 -9.21
C ARG A 47 -4.93 -3.52 -8.51
N THR A 48 -3.90 -4.14 -9.08
CA THR A 48 -3.21 -5.28 -8.46
C THR A 48 -2.51 -4.89 -7.17
N ASN A 49 -1.88 -3.70 -7.14
CA ASN A 49 -1.31 -3.16 -5.91
C ASN A 49 -2.40 -2.93 -4.84
N SER A 50 -3.54 -2.35 -5.22
CA SER A 50 -4.64 -2.09 -4.27
C SER A 50 -5.24 -3.37 -3.68
N LEU A 51 -5.34 -4.45 -4.47
CA LEU A 51 -5.79 -5.75 -3.98
C LEU A 51 -4.75 -6.38 -3.03
N GLN A 52 -3.47 -6.33 -3.39
CA GLN A 52 -2.40 -6.87 -2.55
C GLN A 52 -2.27 -6.12 -1.22
N GLU A 53 -2.37 -4.79 -1.23
CA GLU A 53 -2.41 -3.96 -0.03
C GLU A 53 -3.62 -4.30 0.85
N PHE A 54 -4.78 -4.58 0.23
CA PHE A 54 -5.96 -5.03 0.94
C PHE A 54 -5.74 -6.42 1.57
N GLU A 55 -5.17 -7.37 0.84
CA GLU A 55 -4.89 -8.72 1.35
C GLU A 55 -3.90 -8.69 2.52
N ALA A 56 -2.87 -7.85 2.44
CA ALA A 56 -1.92 -7.66 3.54
C ALA A 56 -2.59 -7.04 4.78
N GLU A 57 -3.40 -6.00 4.59
CA GLU A 57 -4.13 -5.37 5.70
C GLU A 57 -5.14 -6.33 6.33
N PHE A 58 -5.82 -7.15 5.50
CA PHE A 58 -6.73 -8.19 5.97
C PHE A 58 -6.00 -9.20 6.83
N GLN A 59 -4.87 -9.71 6.34
CA GLN A 59 -4.10 -10.73 7.03
C GLN A 59 -3.60 -10.22 8.37
N GLU A 60 -3.04 -9.00 8.41
CA GLU A 60 -2.52 -8.42 9.65
C GLU A 60 -3.62 -8.17 10.69
N LEU A 61 -4.82 -7.74 10.24
CA LEU A 61 -5.97 -7.57 11.13
C LEU A 61 -6.52 -8.92 11.62
N TRP A 62 -6.57 -9.91 10.73
CA TRP A 62 -7.05 -11.25 11.06
C TRP A 62 -6.12 -11.95 12.04
N ASP A 63 -4.81 -11.89 11.83
CA ASP A 63 -3.81 -12.48 12.73
C ASP A 63 -3.91 -11.83 14.12
N TRP A 64 -4.01 -10.50 14.20
CA TRP A 64 -4.24 -9.81 15.47
C TRP A 64 -5.54 -10.24 16.16
N LEU A 65 -6.63 -10.40 15.40
CA LEU A 65 -7.92 -10.83 15.94
C LEU A 65 -7.85 -12.26 16.48
N MET A 66 -7.16 -13.15 15.78
CA MET A 66 -6.96 -14.53 16.23
C MET A 66 -6.12 -14.61 17.50
N ASP A 67 -5.08 -13.76 17.64
CA ASP A 67 -4.30 -13.66 18.87
C ASP A 67 -5.18 -13.18 20.05
N MET A 68 -6.08 -12.21 19.79
CA MET A 68 -7.03 -11.73 20.78
C MET A 68 -8.04 -12.81 21.19
N ASP A 69 -8.62 -13.53 20.23
CA ASP A 69 -9.54 -14.64 20.46
C ASP A 69 -8.89 -15.77 21.24
N ALA A 70 -7.65 -16.14 20.89
CA ALA A 70 -6.87 -17.13 21.61
C ALA A 70 -6.60 -16.69 23.05
N MET A 71 -6.18 -15.44 23.27
CA MET A 71 -5.93 -14.91 24.61
C MET A 71 -7.19 -14.96 25.49
N VAL A 72 -8.34 -14.57 24.94
CA VAL A 72 -9.62 -14.58 25.66
C VAL A 72 -10.10 -16.01 25.92
N THR A 73 -9.99 -16.90 24.93
CA THR A 73 -10.40 -18.30 25.03
C THR A 73 -9.54 -19.07 26.04
N ASP A 74 -8.21 -18.92 25.95
CA ASP A 74 -7.26 -19.59 26.84
C ASP A 74 -7.32 -19.10 28.28
N SER A 75 -7.89 -17.91 28.53
CA SER A 75 -8.09 -17.37 29.88
C SER A 75 -8.97 -18.28 30.78
N HIS A 76 -9.77 -19.16 30.18
CA HIS A 76 -10.58 -20.17 30.87
C HIS A 76 -9.79 -21.44 31.22
N GLN A 77 -8.77 -21.76 30.42
CA GLN A 77 -7.93 -22.95 30.61
C GLN A 77 -6.72 -22.66 31.51
N LEU A 78 -6.25 -21.41 31.51
CA LEU A 78 -5.22 -20.94 32.42
C LEU A 78 -5.83 -20.77 33.83
N MET A 79 -5.06 -21.13 34.86
CA MET A 79 -5.44 -20.99 36.29
C MET A 79 -5.49 -19.52 36.75
N MET A 80 -6.07 -18.63 35.93
CA MET A 80 -6.21 -17.20 36.20
C MET A 80 -7.30 -16.99 37.26
N SER A 81 -7.04 -16.03 38.18
CA SER A 81 -8.08 -15.63 39.12
C SER A 81 -9.24 -14.93 38.40
N GLU A 82 -10.40 -14.91 39.04
CA GLU A 82 -11.59 -14.25 38.50
C GLU A 82 -11.34 -12.75 38.26
N ASP A 83 -10.67 -12.08 39.21
CA ASP A 83 -10.31 -10.66 39.07
C ASP A 83 -9.38 -10.40 37.88
N GLN A 84 -8.38 -11.26 37.67
CA GLN A 84 -7.47 -11.13 36.54
C GLN A 84 -8.20 -11.32 35.22
N ARG A 85 -9.09 -12.31 35.14
CA ARG A 85 -9.92 -12.55 33.96
C ARG A 85 -10.82 -11.34 33.66
N HIS A 86 -11.42 -10.75 34.69
CA HIS A 86 -12.24 -9.56 34.55
C HIS A 86 -11.47 -8.36 34.00
N GLN A 87 -10.24 -8.12 34.47
CA GLN A 87 -9.40 -7.05 33.92
C GLN A 87 -9.00 -7.34 32.47
N LEU A 88 -8.70 -8.60 32.13
CA LEU A 88 -8.32 -9.03 30.79
C LEU A 88 -9.46 -8.81 29.80
N PHE A 89 -10.69 -9.19 30.15
CA PHE A 89 -11.88 -8.90 29.33
C PHE A 89 -12.08 -7.40 29.14
N LYS A 90 -11.93 -6.60 30.20
CA LYS A 90 -12.06 -5.13 30.10
C LYS A 90 -11.00 -4.51 29.19
N SER A 91 -9.75 -4.95 29.27
CA SER A 91 -8.68 -4.44 28.41
C SER A 91 -8.86 -4.90 26.97
N SER A 92 -9.19 -6.18 26.75
CA SER A 92 -9.47 -6.74 25.42
C SER A 92 -10.61 -6.01 24.72
N HIS A 93 -11.72 -5.74 25.41
CA HIS A 93 -12.82 -4.96 24.87
C HIS A 93 -12.40 -3.53 24.51
N ALA A 94 -11.59 -2.86 25.32
CA ALA A 94 -11.07 -1.53 25.00
C ALA A 94 -10.17 -1.55 23.76
N GLU A 95 -9.32 -2.57 23.61
CA GLU A 95 -8.47 -2.76 22.43
C GLU A 95 -9.28 -3.06 21.16
N LEU A 96 -10.33 -3.87 21.25
CA LEU A 96 -11.28 -4.10 20.16
C LEU A 96 -11.94 -2.80 19.70
N MET A 97 -12.40 -1.96 20.63
CA MET A 97 -12.99 -0.66 20.29
C MET A 97 -11.99 0.27 19.58
N MET A 98 -10.71 0.24 19.96
CA MET A 98 -9.67 1.02 19.27
C MET A 98 -9.41 0.52 17.85
N MET A 99 -9.59 -0.77 17.61
CA MET A 99 -9.35 -1.41 16.32
C MET A 99 -10.57 -1.42 15.39
N ASP A 100 -11.76 -1.06 15.88
CA ASP A 100 -13.00 -1.05 15.09
C ASP A 100 -12.93 -0.09 13.88
N GLY A 101 -12.23 1.03 14.02
CA GLY A 101 -11.97 1.94 12.90
C GLY A 101 -11.19 1.27 11.75
N ARG A 102 -10.24 0.40 12.09
CA ARG A 102 -9.44 -0.35 11.11
C ARG A 102 -10.27 -1.43 10.41
N LYS A 103 -11.09 -2.19 11.17
CA LYS A 103 -12.08 -3.12 10.61
C LYS A 103 -13.04 -2.40 9.66
N SER A 104 -13.64 -1.31 10.10
CA SER A 104 -14.61 -0.54 9.31
C SER A 104 -13.99 0.00 8.02
N GLY A 105 -12.76 0.52 8.09
CA GLY A 105 -12.00 0.95 6.92
C GLY A 105 -11.74 -0.20 5.93
N LEU A 106 -11.33 -1.36 6.45
CA LEU A 106 -11.07 -2.55 5.65
C LEU A 106 -12.35 -3.05 4.96
N LEU A 107 -13.48 -3.11 5.67
CA LEU A 107 -14.77 -3.50 5.10
C LEU A 107 -15.22 -2.51 4.01
N GLY A 108 -15.04 -1.21 4.22
CA GLY A 108 -15.34 -0.19 3.19
C GLY A 108 -14.48 -0.33 1.93
N ARG A 109 -13.21 -0.71 2.08
CA ARG A 109 -12.33 -1.06 0.96
C ARG A 109 -12.78 -2.35 0.27
N ALA A 110 -13.15 -3.38 1.02
CA ALA A 110 -13.68 -4.64 0.49
C ALA A 110 -14.92 -4.42 -0.39
N GLU A 111 -15.84 -3.55 0.05
CA GLU A 111 -17.02 -3.17 -0.75
C GLU A 111 -16.65 -2.42 -2.02
N SER A 112 -15.62 -1.57 -1.97
CA SER A 112 -15.13 -0.83 -3.13
C SER A 112 -14.45 -1.76 -4.14
N LEU A 113 -13.69 -2.75 -3.67
CA LEU A 113 -13.13 -3.80 -4.52
C LEU A 113 -14.24 -4.63 -5.20
N ARG A 114 -15.28 -5.03 -4.44
CA ARG A 114 -16.45 -5.73 -4.98
C ARG A 114 -17.15 -4.92 -6.09
N ARG A 115 -17.31 -3.61 -5.91
CA ARG A 115 -17.95 -2.72 -6.90
C ARG A 115 -17.10 -2.44 -8.13
N SER A 116 -15.78 -2.55 -8.03
CA SER A 116 -14.87 -2.22 -9.13
C SER A 116 -14.66 -3.34 -10.15
N GLY A 117 -15.28 -4.52 -9.94
CA GLY A 117 -15.25 -5.64 -10.89
C GLY A 117 -13.87 -6.27 -11.04
N VAL A 118 -13.03 -6.15 -10.01
CA VAL A 118 -11.73 -6.85 -9.93
C VAL A 118 -12.00 -8.35 -9.77
N GLU A 119 -11.18 -9.20 -10.39
CA GLU A 119 -11.19 -10.62 -10.10
C GLU A 119 -10.78 -10.83 -8.64
N LEU A 120 -11.75 -11.15 -7.80
CA LEU A 120 -11.56 -11.44 -6.39
C LEU A 120 -11.34 -12.94 -6.18
N PRO A 121 -10.54 -13.33 -5.17
CA PRO A 121 -10.45 -14.71 -4.73
C PRO A 121 -11.83 -15.30 -4.42
N THR A 122 -12.04 -16.59 -4.71
CA THR A 122 -13.31 -17.27 -4.47
C THR A 122 -13.71 -17.34 -2.99
N ASP A 123 -12.72 -17.29 -2.10
CA ASP A 123 -12.88 -17.30 -0.64
C ASP A 123 -13.05 -15.90 -0.03
N PHE A 124 -13.02 -14.84 -0.83
CA PHE A 124 -13.08 -13.46 -0.36
C PHE A 124 -14.30 -13.19 0.54
N HIS A 125 -15.48 -13.64 0.14
CA HIS A 125 -16.70 -13.45 0.93
C HIS A 125 -16.66 -14.22 2.25
N VAL A 126 -16.07 -15.41 2.25
CA VAL A 126 -15.92 -16.24 3.46
C VAL A 126 -14.96 -15.55 4.44
N LYS A 127 -13.85 -15.01 3.95
CA LYS A 127 -12.88 -14.24 4.74
C LYS A 127 -13.52 -13.04 5.43
N ILE A 128 -14.24 -12.20 4.68
CA ILE A 128 -14.93 -11.03 5.23
C ILE A 128 -15.99 -11.45 6.27
N HIS A 129 -16.74 -12.51 5.97
CA HIS A 129 -17.73 -13.05 6.88
C HIS A 129 -17.08 -13.53 8.20
N ASN A 130 -16.01 -14.32 8.11
CA ASN A 130 -15.32 -14.85 9.28
C ASN A 130 -14.69 -13.75 10.14
N LEU A 131 -14.09 -12.73 9.51
CA LEU A 131 -13.59 -11.54 10.20
C LEU A 131 -14.70 -10.86 10.98
N THR A 132 -15.84 -10.60 10.34
CA THR A 132 -16.98 -9.91 10.98
C THR A 132 -17.57 -10.75 12.11
N HIS A 133 -17.76 -12.05 11.87
CA HIS A 133 -18.32 -12.98 12.84
C HIS A 133 -17.44 -13.13 14.08
N THR A 134 -16.14 -13.37 13.90
CA THR A 134 -15.19 -13.53 15.02
C THR A 134 -15.11 -12.24 15.83
N TRP A 135 -15.13 -11.08 15.16
CA TRP A 135 -15.16 -9.80 15.86
C TRP A 135 -16.39 -9.65 16.74
N THR A 136 -17.59 -9.98 16.23
CA THR A 136 -18.83 -9.89 17.01
C THR A 136 -18.92 -10.89 18.16
N GLN A 137 -18.07 -11.92 18.17
CA GLN A 137 -17.98 -12.86 19.29
C GLN A 137 -17.13 -12.32 20.45
N LEU A 138 -16.22 -11.39 20.15
CA LEU A 138 -15.35 -10.78 21.16
C LEU A 138 -15.86 -9.43 21.69
N GLU A 139 -16.85 -8.82 21.00
CA GLU A 139 -17.66 -7.71 21.52
C GLU A 139 -18.63 -8.17 22.62
#